data_AF-A0A6A3N383-F1
#
_entry.id   AF-A0A6A3N383-F1
#
_cell.length_a   1.000
_cell.length_b   1.000
_cell.length_c   1.000
_cell.angle_alpha   90.00
_cell.angle_beta   90.00
_cell.angle_gamma   90.00
#
_symmetry.space_group_name_H-M   'P 1'
#
loop_
_entity.id
_entity.type
_entity.pdbx_description
1 polymer ?
#
loop_
_entity_poly.entity_id
_entity_poly.type
_entity_poly.pdbx_seq_one_letter_code
_entity_poly.pdbx_strand_id
1 'polypeptide(L)'
;MSDTCSTPRQPLPYKHARPPLPVETLYAGDTIAYYSRAFVCVDERGYRVAVIVRIDRTEEEFPVQLDTGEPLPLTNKMKRLQDKFGNTLESEKAKWRSLRSFRLVDGCFNAPTRSSTLAAEIRAAVADSFTAVLGRSHQENQDRRPQRATLVAQQEKVVEDAISSDSSSCVPNTDATLTEPDGDVELDS
;
A
#
# COMPACT_ATOMS: atom_id res chain seq x y z
N MET A 1 85.90 1.16 -16.32
CA MET A 1 84.67 1.86 -15.90
C MET A 1 84.07 2.41 -17.19
N SER A 2 83.09 1.71 -17.76
CA SER A 2 82.51 2.06 -19.05
C SER A 2 81.06 2.42 -18.81
N ASP A 3 80.80 3.72 -18.71
CA ASP A 3 79.46 4.27 -18.49
C ASP A 3 78.62 4.04 -19.74
N THR A 4 77.65 3.12 -19.63
CA THR A 4 76.61 2.93 -20.63
C THR A 4 75.63 4.09 -20.57
N CYS A 5 75.73 4.97 -21.57
CA CYS A 5 74.77 6.05 -21.83
C CYS A 5 73.35 5.45 -21.95
N SER A 6 72.48 5.80 -21.02
CA SER A 6 71.08 5.36 -20.98
C SER A 6 70.29 6.14 -22.04
N THR A 7 69.92 5.49 -23.14
CA THR A 7 69.05 6.08 -24.17
C THR A 7 67.68 6.42 -23.59
N PRO A 8 67.18 7.65 -23.72
CA PRO A 8 65.84 8.00 -23.23
C PRO A 8 64.78 7.21 -24.01
N ARG A 9 63.92 6.48 -23.30
CA ARG A 9 62.75 5.82 -23.90
C ARG A 9 61.87 6.90 -24.53
N GLN A 10 61.74 6.86 -25.85
CA GLN A 10 60.72 7.64 -26.53
C GLN A 10 59.33 7.18 -26.04
N PRO A 11 58.40 8.10 -25.70
CA PRO A 11 57.04 7.73 -25.36
C PRO A 11 56.41 6.99 -26.55
N LEU A 12 55.79 5.84 -26.29
CA LEU A 12 55.08 5.09 -27.33
C LEU A 12 54.01 5.99 -27.99
N PRO A 13 53.86 5.94 -29.32
CA PRO A 13 52.81 6.70 -30.00
C PRO A 13 51.44 6.19 -29.55
N TYR A 14 50.62 7.09 -29.00
CA TYR A 14 49.28 6.84 -28.49
C TYR A 14 48.30 6.48 -29.63
N LYS A 15 48.41 5.30 -30.24
CA LYS A 15 47.60 4.92 -31.41
C LYS A 15 46.36 4.07 -31.14
N HIS A 16 45.71 4.23 -29.98
CA HIS A 16 44.38 3.64 -29.75
C HIS A 16 43.46 4.60 -28.98
N ALA A 17 43.27 5.82 -29.49
CA ALA A 17 42.14 6.63 -29.03
C ALA A 17 40.86 5.91 -29.45
N ARG A 18 40.12 5.36 -28.48
CA ARG A 18 38.79 4.80 -28.71
C ARG A 18 37.92 5.90 -29.34
N PRO A 19 37.23 5.66 -30.46
CA PRO A 19 36.33 6.65 -31.04
C PRO A 19 35.34 7.15 -29.97
N PRO A 20 35.10 8.47 -29.90
CA PRO A 20 34.11 9.00 -28.96
C PRO A 20 32.75 8.37 -29.27
N LEU A 21 32.04 7.96 -28.22
CA LEU A 21 30.69 7.44 -28.38
C LEU A 21 29.78 8.56 -28.91
N PRO A 22 28.79 8.24 -29.76
CA PRO A 22 27.83 9.23 -30.21
C PRO A 22 27.09 9.82 -28.99
N VAL A 23 26.82 11.11 -29.05
CA VAL A 23 26.07 11.81 -28.00
C VAL A 23 24.64 11.26 -28.00
N GLU A 24 24.19 10.82 -26.83
CA GLU A 24 22.82 10.37 -26.62
C GLU A 24 22.06 11.37 -25.77
N THR A 25 20.76 11.49 -26.04
CA THR A 25 19.87 12.35 -25.24
C THR A 25 19.10 11.47 -24.26
N LEU A 26 18.96 11.97 -23.03
CA LEU A 26 18.26 11.29 -21.95
C LEU A 26 17.02 12.09 -21.56
N TYR A 27 15.89 11.40 -21.40
CA TYR A 27 14.60 12.01 -21.10
C TYR A 27 14.00 11.40 -19.82
N ALA A 28 13.13 12.18 -19.16
CA ALA A 28 12.22 11.61 -18.18
C ALA A 28 11.32 10.56 -18.86
N GLY A 29 11.10 9.44 -18.17
CA GLY A 29 10.43 8.24 -18.65
C GLY A 29 11.36 7.18 -19.23
N ASP A 30 12.61 7.51 -19.57
CA ASP A 30 13.57 6.49 -20.04
C ASP A 30 13.88 5.48 -18.93
N THR A 31 13.97 4.20 -19.31
CA THR A 31 14.40 3.12 -18.41
C THR A 31 15.89 2.91 -18.54
N ILE A 32 16.61 2.89 -17.42
CA ILE A 32 18.06 2.77 -17.37
C ILE A 32 18.50 1.60 -16.48
N ALA A 33 19.62 0.99 -16.84
CA ALA A 33 20.38 0.14 -15.93
C ALA A 33 21.57 0.91 -15.38
N TYR A 34 21.86 0.78 -14.10
CA TYR A 34 23.00 1.43 -13.45
C TYR A 34 23.53 0.57 -12.31
N TYR A 35 24.74 0.91 -11.82
CA TYR A 35 25.28 0.33 -10.60
C TYR A 35 25.09 1.31 -9.44
N SER A 36 24.51 0.84 -8.35
CA SER A 36 24.39 1.58 -7.10
C SER A 36 25.76 1.90 -6.52
N ARG A 37 25.92 3.11 -5.96
CA ARG A 37 27.20 3.54 -5.36
C ARG A 37 27.57 2.79 -4.08
N ALA A 38 26.61 2.08 -3.47
CA ALA A 38 26.87 1.23 -2.32
C ALA A 38 27.77 0.02 -2.67
N PHE A 39 27.92 -0.29 -3.96
CA PHE A 39 28.70 -1.42 -4.45
C PHE A 39 29.75 -0.94 -5.45
N VAL A 40 30.79 -1.76 -5.64
CA VAL A 40 31.78 -1.52 -6.68
C VAL A 40 31.15 -1.76 -8.05
N CYS A 41 31.50 -0.96 -9.06
CA CYS A 41 31.04 -1.20 -10.43
C CYS A 41 31.37 -2.64 -10.87
N VAL A 42 30.43 -3.32 -11.56
CA VAL A 42 30.50 -4.74 -11.97
C VAL A 42 30.10 -5.73 -10.88
N ASP A 43 29.89 -5.30 -9.63
CA ASP A 43 29.23 -6.15 -8.63
C ASP A 43 27.73 -6.29 -8.95
N GLU A 44 27.30 -7.53 -9.17
CA GLU A 44 25.90 -7.86 -9.48
C GLU A 44 24.93 -7.39 -8.41
N ARG A 45 25.34 -7.34 -7.13
CA ARG A 45 24.51 -6.84 -6.02
C ARG A 45 24.15 -5.36 -6.20
N GLY A 46 25.02 -4.62 -6.88
CA GLY A 46 24.85 -3.21 -7.20
C GLY A 46 24.03 -2.97 -8.46
N TYR A 47 23.73 -3.98 -9.28
CA TYR A 47 22.97 -3.80 -10.50
C TYR A 47 21.52 -3.40 -10.18
N ARG A 48 21.07 -2.30 -10.79
CA ARG A 48 19.72 -1.75 -10.64
C ARG A 48 19.14 -1.40 -12.01
N VAL A 49 17.83 -1.51 -12.11
CA VAL A 49 17.03 -0.98 -13.22
C VAL A 49 16.05 0.01 -12.62
N ALA A 50 15.93 1.18 -13.25
CA ALA A 50 15.10 2.27 -12.78
C ALA A 50 14.51 3.06 -13.94
N VAL A 51 13.38 3.72 -13.68
CA VAL A 51 12.77 4.70 -14.57
C VAL A 51 13.18 6.09 -14.12
N ILE A 52 13.54 6.94 -15.07
CA ILE A 52 13.82 8.35 -14.78
C ILE A 52 12.50 9.08 -14.54
N VAL A 53 12.29 9.56 -13.32
CA VAL A 53 11.09 10.29 -12.93
C VAL A 53 11.23 11.78 -13.24
N ARG A 54 12.41 12.35 -13.01
CA ARG A 54 12.66 13.77 -13.27
C ARG A 54 14.09 14.00 -13.70
N ILE A 55 14.27 14.94 -14.62
CA ILE A 55 15.55 15.53 -14.96
C ILE A 55 15.45 17.01 -14.67
N ASP A 56 16.37 17.52 -13.87
CA ASP A 56 16.51 18.93 -13.53
C ASP A 56 17.97 19.34 -13.66
N ARG A 57 18.30 20.05 -14.73
CA ARG A 57 19.66 20.52 -14.99
C ARG A 57 20.13 21.65 -14.08
N THR A 58 19.23 22.24 -13.28
CA THR A 58 19.62 23.26 -12.29
C THR A 58 20.27 22.64 -11.06
N GLU A 59 20.01 21.35 -10.80
CA GLU A 59 20.63 20.57 -9.73
C GLU A 59 22.02 20.10 -10.14
N GLU A 60 23.07 20.55 -9.45
CA GLU A 60 24.45 20.26 -9.83
C GLU A 60 24.89 18.83 -9.46
N GLU A 61 24.47 18.34 -8.28
CA GLU A 61 24.98 17.08 -7.74
C GLU A 61 24.22 15.86 -8.29
N PHE A 62 22.88 15.94 -8.32
CA PHE A 62 21.99 14.85 -8.71
C PHE A 62 20.87 15.33 -9.65
N PRO A 63 21.20 15.72 -10.90
CA PRO A 63 20.22 16.24 -11.86
C PRO A 63 19.20 15.21 -12.34
N VAL A 64 19.34 13.94 -12.00
CA VAL A 64 18.46 12.85 -12.43
C VAL A 64 17.87 12.15 -11.22
N GLN A 65 16.54 12.19 -11.12
CA GLN A 65 15.76 11.51 -10.09
C GLN A 65 15.15 10.23 -10.66
N LEU A 66 15.28 9.15 -9.89
CA LEU A 66 14.81 7.81 -10.26
C LEU A 66 13.58 7.41 -9.44
N ASP A 67 12.78 6.49 -9.97
CA ASP A 67 11.66 5.85 -9.26
C ASP A 67 12.11 5.10 -8.00
N THR A 68 13.36 4.63 -8.00
CA THR A 68 14.00 3.99 -6.85
C THR A 68 14.28 4.96 -5.69
N GLY A 69 14.32 6.27 -5.96
CA GLY A 69 14.74 7.31 -5.02
C GLY A 69 16.24 7.38 -4.76
N GLU A 70 17.06 6.56 -5.45
CA GLU A 70 18.50 6.58 -5.27
C GLU A 70 19.13 7.81 -5.96
N PRO A 71 19.99 8.59 -5.29
CA PRO A 71 20.67 9.72 -5.91
C PRO A 71 21.65 9.23 -6.99
N LEU A 72 21.54 9.78 -8.20
CA LEU A 72 22.33 9.36 -9.34
C LEU A 72 23.31 10.47 -9.79
N PRO A 73 24.57 10.46 -9.31
CA PRO A 73 25.52 11.50 -9.69
C PRO A 73 25.97 11.34 -11.14
N LEU A 74 26.43 12.45 -11.74
CA LEU A 74 26.86 12.51 -13.14
C LEU A 74 28.01 11.56 -13.51
N THR A 75 28.78 11.11 -12.53
CA THR A 75 29.89 10.15 -12.71
C THR A 75 29.44 8.70 -12.76
N ASN A 76 28.18 8.39 -12.40
CA ASN A 76 27.68 7.03 -12.41
C ASN A 76 27.71 6.41 -13.82
N LYS A 77 27.96 5.10 -13.85
CA LYS A 77 27.88 4.29 -15.07
C LYS A 77 26.47 3.76 -15.24
N MET A 78 25.94 3.95 -16.43
CA MET A 78 24.62 3.50 -16.80
C MET A 78 24.54 3.12 -18.29
N LYS A 79 23.50 2.39 -18.64
CA LYS A 79 23.05 2.16 -20.03
C LYS A 79 21.55 2.41 -20.10
N ARG A 80 21.08 2.94 -21.23
CA ARG A 80 19.64 3.04 -21.52
C ARG A 80 19.14 1.68 -21.99
N LEU A 81 17.99 1.25 -21.49
CA LEU A 81 17.34 -0.02 -21.82
C LEU A 81 16.10 0.20 -22.67
N GLN A 82 15.25 1.15 -22.28
CA GLN A 82 14.04 1.50 -23.00
C GLN A 82 13.92 3.02 -23.09
N ASP A 83 13.29 3.51 -24.15
CA ASP A 83 12.92 4.91 -24.26
C ASP A 83 11.66 5.22 -23.42
N LYS A 84 11.34 6.50 -23.29
CA LYS A 84 10.10 6.98 -22.63
C LYS A 84 8.79 6.43 -23.19
N PHE A 85 8.79 5.79 -24.36
CA PHE A 85 7.62 5.16 -24.97
C PHE A 85 7.58 3.65 -24.72
N GLY A 86 8.56 3.10 -24.00
CA GLY A 86 8.69 1.67 -23.70
C GLY A 86 9.37 0.86 -24.80
N ASN A 87 9.93 1.50 -25.84
CA ASN A 87 10.63 0.77 -26.89
C ASN A 87 12.01 0.35 -26.40
N THR A 88 12.32 -0.94 -26.52
CA THR A 88 13.66 -1.47 -26.20
C THR A 88 14.70 -0.87 -27.13
N LEU A 89 15.81 -0.40 -26.56
CA LEU A 89 16.93 0.12 -27.34
C LEU A 89 17.77 -1.02 -27.92
N GLU A 90 18.11 -0.88 -29.20
CA GLU A 90 19.06 -1.75 -29.87
C GLU A 90 20.44 -1.77 -29.18
N SER A 91 21.11 -2.91 -29.24
CA SER A 91 22.40 -3.17 -28.58
C SER A 91 23.49 -2.12 -28.92
N GLU A 92 23.42 -1.52 -30.11
CA GLU A 92 24.36 -0.48 -30.53
C GLU A 92 24.23 0.84 -29.75
N LYS A 93 23.01 1.14 -29.28
CA LYS A 93 22.67 2.34 -28.47
C LYS A 93 22.74 2.04 -26.98
N ALA A 94 22.46 0.80 -26.57
CA ALA A 94 22.49 0.35 -25.18
C ALA A 94 23.91 0.10 -24.61
N LYS A 95 24.85 1.02 -24.85
CA LYS A 95 26.23 0.92 -24.34
C LYS A 95 26.36 1.54 -22.96
N TRP A 96 27.15 0.89 -22.10
CA TRP A 96 27.52 1.44 -20.79
C TRP A 96 28.39 2.69 -20.95
N ARG A 97 27.96 3.80 -20.36
CA ARG A 97 28.67 5.08 -20.37
C ARG A 97 28.37 5.89 -19.12
N SER A 98 29.08 7.01 -18.95
CA SER A 98 28.88 7.90 -17.80
C SER A 98 27.63 8.75 -17.99
N LEU A 99 26.86 9.01 -16.94
CA LEU A 99 25.69 9.91 -17.02
C LEU A 99 26.04 11.29 -17.61
N ARG A 100 27.20 11.86 -17.25
CA ARG A 100 27.70 13.15 -17.81
C ARG A 100 27.91 13.17 -19.32
N SER A 101 27.92 12.01 -19.99
CA SER A 101 28.08 11.94 -21.46
C SER A 101 26.76 12.08 -22.21
N PHE A 102 25.63 12.05 -21.50
CA PHE A 102 24.32 12.26 -22.08
C PHE A 102 23.96 13.74 -22.11
N ARG A 103 23.23 14.14 -23.15
CA ARG A 103 22.50 15.40 -23.17
C ARG A 103 21.24 15.22 -22.34
N LEU A 104 21.19 15.86 -21.19
CA LEU A 104 20.02 15.86 -20.32
C LEU A 104 18.96 16.83 -20.87
N VAL A 105 17.70 16.41 -20.87
CA VAL A 105 16.55 17.25 -21.22
C VAL A 105 15.64 17.33 -20.00
N ASP A 106 15.41 18.55 -19.53
CA ASP A 106 14.54 18.78 -18.37
C ASP A 106 13.15 18.23 -18.64
N GLY A 107 12.56 17.63 -17.61
CA GLY A 107 11.23 17.07 -17.72
C GLY A 107 10.87 16.22 -16.51
N CYS A 108 9.58 15.93 -16.42
CA CYS A 108 9.01 15.06 -15.41
C CYS A 108 8.20 13.95 -16.09
N PHE A 109 8.23 12.77 -15.51
CA PHE A 109 7.47 11.61 -15.93
C PHE A 109 6.74 11.05 -14.73
N ASN A 110 5.44 10.81 -14.88
CA ASN A 110 4.62 10.29 -13.79
C ASN A 110 4.77 8.76 -13.72
N ALA A 111 5.75 8.31 -12.95
CA ALA A 111 5.92 6.90 -12.58
C ALA A 111 5.74 6.72 -11.07
N PRO A 112 5.08 5.64 -10.61
CA PRO A 112 5.07 5.29 -9.20
C PRO A 112 6.50 5.09 -8.69
N THR A 113 6.89 5.90 -7.71
CA THR A 113 8.16 5.70 -6.99
C THR A 113 8.00 4.60 -5.95
N ARG A 114 9.09 3.93 -5.56
CA ARG A 114 9.06 2.89 -4.52
C ARG A 114 8.44 3.38 -3.21
N SER A 115 8.76 4.61 -2.81
CA SER A 115 8.18 5.23 -1.62
C SER A 115 6.68 5.50 -1.78
N SER A 116 6.23 5.94 -2.96
CA SER A 116 4.80 6.15 -3.23
C SER A 116 4.01 4.84 -3.23
N THR A 117 4.56 3.76 -3.78
CA THR A 117 3.96 2.42 -3.75
C THR A 117 3.85 1.91 -2.33
N LEU A 118 4.94 1.96 -1.56
CA LEU A 118 4.92 1.57 -0.15
C LEU A 118 3.91 2.39 0.67
N ALA A 119 3.86 3.70 0.46
CA ALA A 119 2.91 4.56 1.15
C ALA A 119 1.45 4.21 0.77
N ALA A 120 1.20 3.84 -0.49
CA ALA A 120 -0.12 3.39 -0.92
C ALA A 120 -0.53 2.08 -0.24
N GLU A 121 0.40 1.12 -0.14
CA GLU A 121 0.18 -0.17 0.53
C GLU A 121 -0.10 0.00 2.02
N ILE A 122 0.67 0.85 2.72
CA ILE A 122 0.43 1.13 4.14
C ILE A 122 -0.96 1.75 4.35
N ARG A 123 -1.34 2.72 3.51
CA ARG A 123 -2.67 3.34 3.60
C ARG A 123 -3.79 2.32 3.36
N ALA A 124 -3.62 1.43 2.40
CA ALA A 124 -4.57 0.36 2.13
C ALA A 124 -4.71 -0.59 3.32
N ALA A 125 -3.60 -1.10 3.86
CA ALA A 125 -3.60 -2.00 5.02
C ALA A 125 -4.28 -1.37 6.25
N VAL A 126 -4.04 -0.07 6.49
CA VAL A 126 -4.71 0.66 7.57
C VAL A 126 -6.21 0.74 7.33
N ALA A 127 -6.65 1.11 6.12
CA ALA A 127 -8.07 1.17 5.77
C ALA A 127 -8.77 -0.19 5.92
N ASP A 128 -8.12 -1.27 5.49
CA ASP A 128 -8.63 -2.63 5.63
C ASP A 128 -8.80 -3.03 7.10
N SER A 129 -7.85 -2.66 7.96
CA SER A 129 -7.94 -2.95 9.40
C SER A 129 -9.14 -2.26 10.07
N PHE A 130 -9.39 -0.99 9.74
CA PHE A 130 -10.56 -0.26 10.25
C PHE A 130 -11.86 -0.86 9.73
N THR A 131 -11.90 -1.23 8.44
CA THR A 131 -13.06 -1.87 7.83
C THR A 131 -13.35 -3.22 8.47
N ALA A 132 -12.34 -4.01 8.78
CA ALA A 132 -12.49 -5.30 9.46
C ALA A 132 -13.03 -5.15 10.89
N VAL A 133 -12.57 -4.15 11.65
CA VAL A 133 -13.07 -3.89 13.01
C VAL A 133 -14.53 -3.44 12.96
N LEU A 134 -14.88 -2.50 12.08
CA LEU A 134 -16.26 -2.04 11.92
C LEU A 134 -17.17 -3.17 11.40
N GLY A 135 -16.69 -3.97 10.44
CA GLY A 135 -17.39 -5.14 9.93
C GLY A 135 -17.65 -6.19 11.01
N ARG A 136 -16.65 -6.49 11.85
CA ARG A 136 -16.80 -7.40 13.00
C ARG A 136 -17.82 -6.88 14.01
N SER A 137 -17.82 -5.58 14.27
CA SER A 137 -18.80 -4.94 15.17
C SER A 137 -20.23 -5.08 14.63
N HIS A 138 -20.40 -4.91 13.32
CA HIS A 138 -21.69 -5.13 12.66
C HIS A 138 -22.12 -6.60 12.69
N GLN A 139 -21.20 -7.53 12.42
CA GLN A 139 -21.48 -8.97 12.47
C GLN A 139 -21.84 -9.43 13.89
N GLU A 140 -21.07 -9.03 14.90
CA GLU A 140 -21.34 -9.36 16.30
C GLU A 140 -22.69 -8.82 16.79
N ASN A 141 -23.08 -7.61 16.35
CA ASN A 141 -24.40 -7.07 16.63
C ASN A 141 -25.52 -7.82 15.89
N GLN A 142 -25.26 -8.28 14.66
CA GLN A 142 -26.22 -9.10 13.92
C GLN A 142 -26.39 -10.49 14.55
N ASP A 143 -25.33 -11.11 15.07
CA ASP A 143 -25.39 -12.42 15.73
C ASP A 143 -26.01 -12.36 17.13
N ARG A 144 -25.87 -11.23 17.85
CA ARG A 144 -26.54 -11.01 19.14
C ARG A 144 -28.05 -10.75 19.03
N ARG A 145 -28.53 -10.17 17.93
CA ARG A 145 -29.96 -9.89 17.71
C ARG A 145 -30.85 -11.15 17.77
N PRO A 146 -30.56 -12.26 17.07
CA PRO A 146 -31.37 -13.47 17.16
C PRO A 146 -31.27 -14.12 18.53
N GLN A 147 -30.11 -14.09 19.20
CA GLN A 147 -29.98 -14.64 20.57
C GLN A 147 -30.84 -13.88 21.58
N ARG A 148 -30.89 -12.54 21.50
CA ARG A 148 -31.80 -11.73 22.31
C ARG A 148 -33.26 -12.00 21.99
N ALA A 149 -33.62 -12.08 20.71
CA ALA A 149 -35.00 -12.41 20.31
C ALA A 149 -35.43 -13.79 20.83
N THR A 150 -34.52 -14.77 20.80
CA THR A 150 -34.77 -16.14 21.30
C THR A 150 -34.92 -16.17 22.81
N LEU A 151 -34.10 -15.42 23.55
CA LEU A 151 -34.20 -15.29 25.01
C LEU A 151 -35.51 -14.60 25.45
N VAL A 152 -35.92 -13.55 24.73
CA VAL A 152 -37.19 -12.84 25.01
C VAL A 152 -38.39 -13.75 24.75
N ALA A 153 -38.40 -14.49 23.64
CA ALA A 153 -39.47 -15.45 23.32
C ALA A 153 -39.55 -16.60 24.34
N GLN A 154 -38.41 -17.06 24.87
CA GLN A 154 -38.40 -18.06 25.95
C GLN A 154 -38.94 -17.49 27.26
N GLN A 155 -38.64 -16.24 27.59
CA GLN A 155 -39.13 -15.58 28.80
C GLN A 155 -40.65 -15.33 28.74
N GLU A 156 -41.18 -14.91 27.60
CA GLU A 156 -42.64 -14.78 27.39
C GLU A 156 -43.37 -16.12 27.57
N LYS A 157 -42.77 -17.22 27.10
CA LYS A 157 -43.34 -18.56 27.26
C LYS A 157 -43.39 -19.02 28.73
N VAL A 158 -42.35 -18.72 29.52
CA VAL A 158 -42.33 -19.01 30.95
C VAL A 158 -43.37 -18.19 31.72
N VAL A 159 -43.61 -16.95 31.28
CA VAL A 159 -44.65 -16.11 31.89
C VAL A 159 -46.04 -16.67 31.59
N GLU A 160 -46.36 -17.05 30.35
CA GLU A 160 -47.67 -17.66 30.00
C GLU A 160 -47.95 -18.97 30.76
N ASP A 161 -46.97 -19.86 30.89
CA ASP A 161 -47.13 -21.13 31.62
C ASP A 161 -47.38 -20.91 33.13
N ALA A 162 -46.87 -19.81 33.70
CA ALA A 162 -47.10 -19.43 35.10
C ALA A 162 -48.51 -18.86 35.34
N ILE A 163 -49.08 -18.11 34.39
CA ILE A 163 -50.45 -17.56 34.50
C ILE A 163 -51.52 -18.65 34.27
N SER A 164 -51.20 -19.71 33.54
CA SER A 164 -52.12 -20.81 33.25
C SER A 164 -52.32 -21.79 34.42
N SER A 165 -51.52 -21.72 35.49
CA SER A 165 -51.52 -22.72 36.57
C SER A 165 -52.39 -22.36 37.78
N ASP A 166 -53.00 -21.18 37.84
CA ASP A 166 -53.71 -20.68 39.03
C ASP A 166 -55.25 -20.68 38.93
N SER A 167 -55.83 -21.59 38.14
CA SER A 167 -57.29 -21.72 38.02
C SER A 167 -57.78 -23.15 38.29
N SER A 168 -57.61 -23.62 39.52
CA SER A 168 -58.45 -24.70 40.04
C SER A 168 -58.49 -24.69 41.57
N SER A 169 -59.43 -23.93 42.15
CA SER A 169 -59.96 -24.30 43.46
C SER A 169 -61.49 -24.21 43.43
N CYS A 170 -62.10 -25.32 43.84
CA CYS A 170 -63.51 -25.63 43.71
C CYS A 170 -64.31 -24.95 44.84
N VAL A 171 -65.47 -24.40 44.52
CA VAL A 171 -66.54 -24.16 45.49
C VAL A 171 -67.84 -24.78 44.95
N PRO A 172 -68.53 -25.65 45.71
CA PRO A 172 -69.80 -26.20 45.29
C PRO A 172 -70.93 -25.24 45.69
N ASN A 173 -71.79 -24.87 44.72
CA ASN A 173 -73.02 -24.14 45.01
C ASN A 173 -74.16 -25.12 45.29
N THR A 174 -74.73 -25.06 46.49
CA THR A 174 -76.03 -25.62 46.83
C THR A 174 -77.15 -24.64 46.47
N ASP A 175 -78.16 -25.21 45.83
CA ASP A 175 -79.43 -24.66 45.37
C ASP A 175 -80.36 -24.18 46.51
N ALA A 176 -81.09 -23.09 46.29
CA ALA A 176 -82.48 -22.87 46.76
C ALA A 176 -83.01 -21.45 46.43
N THR A 177 -83.85 -21.38 45.39
CA THR A 177 -85.20 -20.75 45.31
C THR A 177 -85.61 -19.58 46.23
N LEU A 178 -86.02 -18.48 45.57
CA LEU A 178 -87.06 -17.46 45.87
C LEU A 178 -87.67 -17.43 47.29
N THR A 179 -87.75 -16.24 47.92
CA THR A 179 -88.95 -15.36 48.01
C THR A 179 -88.60 -14.06 48.77
N GLU A 180 -88.99 -12.88 48.27
CA GLU A 180 -89.25 -11.66 49.10
C GLU A 180 -90.67 -11.80 49.73
N PRO A 181 -91.17 -10.99 50.71
CA PRO A 181 -90.81 -9.59 51.01
C PRO A 181 -90.94 -9.13 52.50
N ASP A 182 -90.78 -7.81 52.65
CA ASP A 182 -91.36 -6.89 53.66
C ASP A 182 -90.84 -6.86 55.10
N GLY A 183 -90.54 -5.63 55.56
CA GLY A 183 -90.40 -5.28 56.96
C GLY A 183 -89.62 -3.98 57.22
N ASP A 184 -90.31 -2.85 57.18
CA ASP A 184 -89.91 -1.57 57.76
C ASP A 184 -89.47 -1.71 59.23
N VAL A 185 -88.53 -0.88 59.73
CA VAL A 185 -88.73 0.11 60.84
C VAL A 185 -87.48 1.03 60.95
N GLU A 186 -87.71 2.34 61.01
CA GLU A 186 -86.81 3.37 61.57
C GLU A 186 -86.24 3.03 62.96
N LEU A 187 -85.09 3.58 63.33
CA LEU A 187 -84.98 4.59 64.41
C LEU A 187 -83.53 5.06 64.65
N ASP A 188 -83.45 6.38 64.70
CA ASP A 188 -82.38 7.30 65.11
C ASP A 188 -81.80 7.02 66.51
N SER A 189 -80.48 7.16 66.64
CA SER A 189 -79.77 7.87 67.74
C SER A 189 -78.27 8.02 67.44
#